data_AF-A0A2G8MRM4-F1
#
_entry.id   AF-A0A2G8MRM4-F1
#
_cell.length_a   1.000
_cell.length_b   1.000
_cell.length_c   1.000
_cell.angle_alpha   90.00
_cell.angle_beta   90.00
_cell.angle_gamma   90.00
#
_symmetry.space_group_name_H-M   'P 1'
#
loop_
_entity.id
_entity.type
_entity.pdbx_description
1 polymer ?
#
loop_
_entity_poly.entity_id
_entity_poly.type
_entity_poly.pdbx_seq_one_letter_code
_entity_poly.pdbx_strand_id
1 'polypeptide(L)'
;MSIQQASWSTRSRWPSYSDCYSTVIRAVDAMYDVRGYLLSELVVLCLKNRAAIPLARRTFYESCVQKEAIDYLEQFTAHLLFGPKGRFSPEEYRYYSEAWSE
;
A
#
# COMPACT_ATOMS: atom_id res chain seq x y z
N MET A 1 16.47 17.91 40.04
CA MET A 1 16.00 18.28 38.68
C MET A 1 16.42 17.16 37.75
N SER A 2 15.53 16.20 37.48
CA SER A 2 15.83 15.01 36.69
C SER A 2 15.67 15.32 35.21
N ILE A 3 16.79 15.35 34.48
CA ILE A 3 16.78 15.48 33.03
C ILE A 3 16.26 14.16 32.45
N GLN A 4 15.05 14.21 31.89
CA GLN A 4 14.48 13.13 31.10
C GLN A 4 15.44 12.81 29.95
N GLN A 5 16.03 11.62 30.01
CA GLN A 5 16.66 11.00 28.86
C GLN A 5 15.53 10.60 27.91
N ALA A 6 15.21 11.48 26.97
CA ALA A 6 14.45 11.12 25.80
C ALA A 6 15.26 10.05 25.06
N SER A 7 14.82 8.80 25.14
CA SER A 7 15.32 7.72 24.30
C SER A 7 14.88 8.03 22.87
N TRP A 8 15.72 8.74 22.13
CA TRP A 8 15.62 8.78 20.67
C TRP A 8 16.01 7.40 20.17
N SER A 9 15.08 6.46 20.26
CA SER A 9 15.17 5.21 19.53
C SER A 9 15.32 5.61 18.07
N THR A 10 16.51 5.38 17.53
CA THR A 10 16.83 5.58 16.12
C THR A 10 15.85 4.76 15.30
N ARG A 11 14.68 5.35 14.97
CA ARG A 11 13.68 4.72 14.11
C ARG A 11 14.40 4.46 12.81
N SER A 12 14.55 3.19 12.48
CA SER A 12 14.89 2.70 11.16
C SER A 12 14.15 3.58 10.15
N ARG A 13 14.89 4.41 9.43
CA ARG A 13 14.38 5.47 8.53
C ARG A 13 13.89 4.86 7.21
N TRP A 14 13.34 3.66 7.29
CA TRP A 14 12.81 2.91 6.17
C TRP A 14 11.30 2.95 6.32
N PRO A 15 10.59 3.50 5.34
CA PRO A 15 9.15 3.55 5.43
C PRO A 15 8.61 2.12 5.40
N SER A 16 7.67 1.85 6.31
CA SER A 16 7.11 0.52 6.52
C SER A 16 5.95 0.24 5.56
N TYR A 17 5.53 -1.01 5.45
CA TYR A 17 4.32 -1.40 4.71
C TYR A 17 3.09 -0.56 5.14
N SER A 18 2.98 -0.24 6.44
CA SER A 18 1.88 0.58 6.97
C SER A 18 1.91 2.02 6.43
N ASP A 19 3.10 2.59 6.21
CA ASP A 19 3.26 3.92 5.63
C ASP A 19 2.84 3.93 4.16
N CYS A 20 3.24 2.89 3.40
CA CYS A 20 2.79 2.64 2.03
C CYS A 20 1.27 2.57 1.96
N TYR A 21 0.69 1.66 2.74
CA TYR A 21 -0.74 1.42 2.80
C TYR A 21 -1.51 2.71 3.10
N SER A 22 -1.13 3.42 4.16
CA SER A 22 -1.79 4.66 4.56
C SER A 22 -1.67 5.75 3.50
N THR A 23 -0.54 5.82 2.79
CA THR A 23 -0.34 6.80 1.73
C THR A 23 -1.22 6.51 0.52
N VAL A 24 -1.27 5.26 0.07
CA VAL A 24 -2.11 4.86 -1.08
C VAL A 24 -3.60 5.01 -0.75
N ILE A 25 -4.03 4.57 0.43
CA ILE A 25 -5.42 4.74 0.90
C ILE A 25 -5.83 6.21 0.81
N ARG A 26 -5.04 7.11 1.43
CA ARG A 26 -5.36 8.55 1.45
C ARG A 26 -5.35 9.19 0.07
N ALA A 27 -4.44 8.76 -0.81
CA ALA A 27 -4.36 9.31 -2.16
C ALA A 27 -5.59 8.91 -2.99
N VAL A 28 -6.03 7.65 -2.89
CA VAL A 28 -7.20 7.17 -3.64
C VAL A 28 -8.49 7.73 -3.04
N ASP A 29 -8.64 7.73 -1.71
CA ASP A 29 -9.81 8.28 -0.99
C ASP A 29 -10.03 9.78 -1.26
N ALA A 30 -8.95 10.55 -1.45
CA ALA A 30 -9.04 11.96 -1.81
C ALA A 30 -9.52 12.20 -3.26
N MET A 31 -9.33 11.23 -4.15
CA MET A 31 -9.65 11.35 -5.58
C MET A 31 -10.94 10.62 -5.96
N TYR A 32 -11.29 9.55 -5.24
CA TYR A 32 -12.39 8.66 -5.56
C TYR A 32 -13.12 8.24 -4.28
N ASP A 33 -14.45 8.36 -4.30
CA ASP A 33 -15.32 7.88 -3.22
C ASP A 33 -15.52 6.36 -3.34
N VAL A 34 -14.54 5.60 -2.86
CA VAL A 34 -14.58 4.13 -2.82
C VAL A 34 -14.91 3.67 -1.41
N ARG A 35 -15.84 2.72 -1.26
CA ARG A 35 -16.15 2.13 0.05
C ARG A 35 -14.87 1.62 0.73
N GLY A 36 -14.66 2.06 1.98
CA GLY A 36 -13.41 1.82 2.70
C GLY A 36 -12.96 0.35 2.76
N TYR A 37 -13.89 -0.61 2.88
CA TYR A 37 -13.52 -2.03 2.88
C TYR A 37 -13.01 -2.49 1.50
N LEU A 38 -13.65 -2.09 0.40
CA LEU A 38 -13.21 -2.40 -0.97
C LEU A 38 -11.86 -1.75 -1.25
N LEU A 39 -11.70 -0.49 -0.85
CA LEU A 39 -10.45 0.23 -1.04
C LEU A 39 -9.31 -0.44 -0.27
N SER A 40 -9.55 -0.82 0.99
CA SER A 40 -8.53 -1.50 1.81
C SER A 40 -8.06 -2.81 1.18
N GLU A 41 -8.97 -3.63 0.65
CA GLU A 41 -8.62 -4.86 -0.04
C GLU A 41 -7.83 -4.60 -1.31
N LEU A 42 -8.25 -3.64 -2.13
CA LEU A 42 -7.57 -3.27 -3.38
C LEU A 42 -6.14 -2.80 -3.12
N VAL A 43 -5.91 -1.97 -2.10
CA VAL A 43 -4.57 -1.50 -1.73
C VAL A 43 -3.69 -2.65 -1.26
N VAL A 44 -4.20 -3.53 -0.39
CA VAL A 44 -3.48 -4.73 0.05
C VAL A 44 -3.11 -5.60 -1.15
N LEU A 45 -4.07 -5.80 -2.07
CA LEU A 45 -3.88 -6.61 -3.25
C LEU A 45 -2.81 -6.03 -4.18
N CYS A 46 -2.88 -4.74 -4.45
CA CYS A 46 -1.97 -4.03 -5.32
C CYS A 46 -0.55 -4.04 -4.76
N LEU A 47 -0.38 -3.74 -3.47
CA LEU A 47 0.91 -3.80 -2.81
C LEU A 47 1.48 -5.24 -2.84
N LYS A 48 0.66 -6.26 -2.52
CA LYS A 48 1.06 -7.69 -2.59
C LYS A 48 1.60 -8.12 -3.95
N ASN A 49 0.98 -7.63 -5.01
CA ASN A 49 1.28 -8.02 -6.38
C ASN A 49 2.15 -6.97 -7.08
N ARG A 50 3.08 -6.34 -6.35
CA ARG A 50 4.08 -5.41 -6.91
C ARG A 50 3.45 -4.26 -7.70
N ALA A 51 2.52 -3.55 -7.06
CA ALA A 51 1.74 -2.45 -7.63
C ALA A 51 0.78 -2.83 -8.78
N ALA A 52 0.40 -4.10 -8.91
CA ALA A 52 -0.56 -4.55 -9.91
C ALA A 52 -1.75 -5.26 -9.26
N ILE A 53 -2.93 -5.15 -9.85
CA ILE A 53 -4.11 -5.91 -9.47
C ILE A 53 -4.28 -7.03 -10.50
N PRO A 54 -4.20 -8.31 -10.11
CA PRO A 54 -4.41 -9.42 -11.02
C PRO A 54 -5.74 -9.31 -11.79
N LEU A 55 -5.71 -9.56 -13.10
CA LEU A 55 -6.86 -9.39 -14.00
C LEU A 55 -8.12 -10.09 -13.49
N ALA A 56 -7.99 -11.31 -12.98
CA ALA A 56 -9.11 -12.08 -12.42
C ALA A 56 -9.81 -11.37 -11.25
N ARG A 57 -9.05 -10.65 -10.41
CA ARG A 57 -9.61 -9.86 -9.30
C ARG A 57 -10.10 -8.50 -9.77
N ARG A 58 -9.41 -7.90 -10.75
CA ARG A 58 -9.83 -6.65 -11.37
C ARG A 58 -11.25 -6.73 -11.91
N THR A 59 -11.57 -7.77 -12.68
CA THR A 59 -12.93 -7.98 -13.22
C THR A 59 -14.00 -8.09 -12.13
N PHE A 60 -13.66 -8.67 -10.97
CA PHE A 60 -14.58 -8.72 -9.82
C PHE A 60 -14.84 -7.32 -9.25
N TYR A 61 -13.79 -6.53 -9.03
CA TYR A 61 -13.91 -5.19 -8.44
C TYR A 61 -14.45 -4.13 -9.39
N GLU A 62 -14.31 -4.28 -10.71
CA GLU A 62 -14.90 -3.36 -11.70
C GLU A 62 -16.43 -3.31 -11.63
N SER A 63 -17.08 -4.31 -11.03
CA SER A 63 -18.54 -4.27 -10.77
C SER A 63 -18.93 -3.37 -9.58
N CYS A 64 -17.98 -3.06 -8.69
CA CYS A 64 -18.21 -2.38 -7.41
C CYS A 64 -17.43 -1.07 -7.28
N VAL A 65 -16.37 -0.90 -8.06
CA VAL A 65 -15.41 0.21 -8.00
C VAL A 65 -15.18 0.74 -9.40
N GLN A 66 -15.06 2.06 -9.51
CA GLN A 66 -14.78 2.73 -10.79
C GLN A 66 -13.44 2.24 -11.36
N LYS A 67 -13.41 1.99 -12.67
CA LYS A 67 -12.22 1.49 -13.35
C LYS A 67 -11.04 2.45 -13.24
N GLU A 68 -11.34 3.75 -13.30
CA GLU A 68 -10.41 4.86 -13.16
C GLU A 68 -9.75 4.87 -11.78
N ALA A 69 -10.49 4.50 -10.72
CA ALA A 69 -9.95 4.40 -9.37
C ALA A 69 -8.95 3.25 -9.25
N ILE A 70 -9.25 2.11 -9.89
CA ILE A 70 -8.35 0.94 -9.97
C ILE A 70 -7.07 1.31 -10.74
N ASP A 71 -7.22 1.92 -11.92
CA ASP A 71 -6.09 2.36 -12.74
C ASP A 71 -5.21 3.38 -12.02
N TYR A 72 -5.82 4.36 -11.37
CA TYR A 72 -5.09 5.35 -10.57
C TYR A 72 -4.34 4.71 -9.41
N LEU A 73 -4.98 3.76 -8.70
CA LEU A 73 -4.37 3.04 -7.59
C LEU A 73 -3.12 2.26 -8.05
N GLU A 74 -3.19 1.55 -9.17
CA GLU A 74 -2.05 0.83 -9.75
C GLU A 74 -0.92 1.80 -10.12
N GLN A 75 -1.23 2.87 -10.86
CA GLN A 75 -0.24 3.84 -11.32
C GLN A 75 0.43 4.58 -10.15
N PHE A 76 -0.37 5.01 -9.16
CA PHE A 76 0.13 5.70 -7.98
C PHE A 76 1.03 4.78 -7.15
N THR A 77 0.60 3.54 -6.94
CA THR A 77 1.39 2.54 -6.19
C THR A 77 2.67 2.19 -6.94
N ALA A 78 2.62 2.07 -8.27
CA ALA A 78 3.80 1.78 -9.09
C ALA A 78 4.80 2.94 -9.03
N HIS A 79 4.31 4.19 -9.06
CA HIS A 79 5.16 5.36 -8.88
C HIS A 79 5.77 5.43 -7.46
N LEU A 80 5.00 5.04 -6.44
CA LEU A 80 5.44 5.03 -5.05
C LEU A 80 6.53 3.98 -4.79
N LEU A 81 6.40 2.79 -5.38
CA LEU A 81 7.34 1.68 -5.21
C LEU A 81 8.53 1.77 -6.18
N PHE A 82 8.29 2.03 -7.47
CA PHE A 82 9.31 1.93 -8.54
C PHE A 82 9.72 3.28 -9.14
N GLY A 83 9.14 4.40 -8.71
CA GLY A 83 9.48 5.71 -9.26
C GLY A 83 10.92 6.14 -8.96
N PRO A 84 11.41 7.24 -9.57
CA PRO A 84 12.75 7.78 -9.33
C PRO A 84 12.98 8.27 -7.88
N LYS A 85 11.90 8.42 -7.11
CA LYS A 85 11.88 8.65 -5.66
C LYS A 85 11.26 7.47 -4.90
N GLY A 86 11.20 6.29 -5.53
CA GLY A 86 10.60 5.07 -5.01
C GLY A 86 11.18 4.81 -3.64
N ARG A 87 10.34 4.97 -2.62
CA ARG A 87 10.78 4.99 -1.22
C ARG A 87 11.04 3.60 -0.66
N PHE A 88 10.74 2.56 -1.44
CA PHE A 88 10.62 1.18 -0.98
C PHE A 88 11.34 0.27 -1.97
N SER A 89 12.40 -0.41 -1.53
CA SER A 89 13.06 -1.42 -2.37
C SER A 89 12.13 -2.63 -2.52
N PRO A 90 12.00 -3.24 -3.71
CA PRO A 90 11.31 -4.52 -3.89
C PRO A 90 11.82 -5.63 -2.96
N GLU A 91 13.03 -5.49 -2.43
CA GLU A 91 13.70 -6.45 -1.54
C GLU A 91 13.26 -6.34 -0.07
N GLU A 92 12.78 -5.16 0.36
CA GLU A 92 12.18 -4.95 1.69
C GLU A 92 10.75 -5.49 1.77
N TYR A 93 10.15 -5.77 0.61
CA TYR A 93 8.81 -6.31 0.49
C TYR A 93 8.80 -7.84 0.72
N ARG A 94 9.35 -8.30 1.85
CA ARG A 94 9.13 -9.68 2.31
C ARG A 94 7.78 -9.76 2.98
N TYR A 95 6.80 -10.24 2.22
CA TYR A 95 5.62 -10.83 2.83
C TYR A 95 6.12 -12.04 3.64
N TYR A 96 5.95 -12.04 4.96
CA TYR A 96 6.00 -13.27 5.74
C TYR A 96 4.90 -14.17 5.17
N SER A 97 5.28 -15.15 4.36
CA SER A 97 4.38 -16.19 3.86
C SER A 97 4.20 -17.27 4.93
N GLU A 98 3.90 -16.88 6.18
CA GLU A 98 3.67 -17.81 7.29
C GLU A 98 2.28 -17.56 7.88
N ALA A 99 1.27 -17.91 7.08
CA ALA A 99 -0.12 -18.17 7.40
C ALA A 99 -0.75 -18.24 6.00
N TRP A 100 -0.99 -19.40 5.39
CA TRP A 100 -1.91 -20.45 5.83
C TRP A 100 -1.40 -21.80 5.30
N SER A 101 -0.90 -22.66 6.19
CA SER A 101 -0.92 -24.11 5.97
C SER A 101 -2.18 -24.64 6.64
N GLU A 102 -3.15 -25.03 5.84
CA GLU A 102 -4.11 -26.09 6.19
C GLU A 102 -3.71 -27.34 5.39
#